data_AF-A0A0W0FW08-F1
#
_entry.id   AF-A0A0W0FW08-F1
#
_cell.length_a   1.000
_cell.length_b   1.000
_cell.length_c   1.000
_cell.angle_alpha   90.00
_cell.angle_beta   90.00
_cell.angle_gamma   90.00
#
_symmetry.space_group_name_H-M   'P 1'
#
loop_
_entity.id
_entity.type
_entity.pdbx_description
1 polymer ?
#
loop_
_entity_poly.entity_id
_entity_poly.type
_entity_poly.pdbx_seq_one_letter_code
_entity_poly.pdbx_strand_id
1 'polypeptide(L)'
;MPLLDLLLPLSIFWIGIHALNALLKNFQNDTLLPSNVNSTSHRPRTLVRKWNLSNTTLSLRFLHLVIHTSACNAPYDAFADKLRNRRHSRMKRWITTFYDLGVVLGWIGMLVAVCGLAWTAGRLCWQNFEHYLTTPEHHVSAGIHRRSLNGIEEQQNSHLLNVTPIIPGVTVPFSHLPMIIIAVFTCQLFHEFGHALGGALESAPLVSVGASFTVLFPSAFVQFSQRYVETLPPQRKARIISAGPWHNLVLWLALFAVGRVGVWVERSMSVGRLLYKDVGDVGCVVVGVDGDSPLNGYLPLGSVITQLDDTELGGKDDIWTIYLTGLSRAKEQANGWCVSRQSFKDASNSCCLPTASSTPLVSCFTSRQAQVRGCLDPVEVLTSSTPRTRCLQDKECNTNLEMCVWPDKTASLMRIRFRESADDDKTVLWNGPRKEVWEQGAHMLIKLLKI
;
A
#
# COMPACT_ATOMS: atom_id res chain seq x y z
N MET A 1 -2.84 6.22 17.34
CA MET A 1 -3.55 7.41 16.82
C MET A 1 -5.00 7.34 17.25
N PRO A 2 -5.58 8.39 17.84
CA PRO A 2 -6.85 8.29 18.54
C PRO A 2 -8.01 8.16 17.55
N LEU A 3 -8.98 7.32 17.90
CA LEU A 3 -10.28 7.14 17.23
C LEU A 3 -10.95 8.48 16.83
N LEU A 4 -10.64 9.56 17.58
CA LEU A 4 -11.11 10.93 17.37
C LEU A 4 -10.77 11.48 15.98
N ASP A 5 -9.59 11.16 15.44
CA ASP A 5 -9.10 11.68 14.16
C ASP A 5 -9.87 11.11 12.96
N LEU A 6 -10.57 9.98 13.13
CA LEU A 6 -11.45 9.40 12.13
C LEU A 6 -12.92 9.82 12.34
N LEU A 7 -13.36 9.92 13.60
CA LEU A 7 -14.75 10.24 13.94
C LEU A 7 -15.12 11.69 13.58
N LEU A 8 -14.20 12.64 13.75
CA LEU A 8 -14.44 14.04 13.42
C LEU A 8 -14.66 14.26 11.90
N PRO A 9 -13.77 13.82 11.00
CA PRO A 9 -14.02 13.98 9.56
C PRO A 9 -15.22 13.15 9.08
N LEU A 10 -15.45 11.96 9.65
CA LEU A 10 -16.62 11.14 9.32
C LEU A 10 -17.93 11.84 9.71
N SER A 11 -17.99 12.43 10.91
CA SER A 11 -19.17 13.17 11.35
C SER A 11 -19.40 14.42 10.50
N ILE A 12 -18.37 15.20 10.19
CA ILE A 12 -18.46 16.37 9.28
C ILE A 12 -18.96 15.96 7.90
N PHE A 13 -18.43 14.87 7.35
CA PHE A 13 -18.85 14.32 6.05
C PHE A 13 -20.35 13.96 6.05
N TRP A 14 -20.83 13.23 7.05
CA TRP A 14 -22.23 12.85 7.14
C TRP A 14 -23.16 14.04 7.41
N ILE A 15 -22.74 15.00 8.25
CA ILE A 15 -23.47 16.27 8.44
C ILE A 15 -23.59 17.00 7.11
N GLY A 16 -22.52 17.06 6.31
CA GLY A 16 -22.51 17.64 4.98
C GLY A 16 -23.49 16.96 4.01
N ILE A 17 -23.56 15.62 4.02
CA ILE A 17 -24.54 14.87 3.21
C ILE A 17 -25.98 15.20 3.62
N HIS A 18 -26.26 15.23 4.93
CA HIS A 18 -27.60 15.58 5.43
C HIS A 18 -27.97 17.03 5.09
N ALA A 19 -27.03 17.97 5.24
CA ALA A 19 -27.22 19.37 4.87
C ALA A 19 -27.49 19.52 3.37
N LEU A 20 -26.71 18.85 2.51
CA LEU A 20 -26.91 18.86 1.06
C LEU A 20 -28.28 18.29 0.68
N ASN A 21 -28.69 17.16 1.27
CA ASN A 21 -30.01 16.57 1.04
C ASN A 21 -31.14 17.49 1.48
N ALA A 22 -30.99 18.19 2.61
CA ALA A 22 -31.96 19.19 3.07
C ALA A 22 -32.06 20.39 2.12
N LEU A 23 -30.92 20.89 1.62
CA LEU A 23 -30.89 21.95 0.62
C LEU A 23 -31.58 21.52 -0.68
N LEU A 24 -31.28 20.32 -1.19
CA LEU A 24 -31.89 19.79 -2.42
C LEU A 24 -33.42 19.64 -2.29
N LYS A 25 -33.93 19.26 -1.11
CA LYS A 25 -35.37 19.19 -0.85
C LYS A 25 -36.02 20.58 -0.81
N ASN A 26 -35.36 21.57 -0.21
CA ASN A 26 -35.88 22.95 -0.18
C ASN A 26 -35.99 23.53 -1.60
N PHE A 27 -34.98 23.34 -2.45
CA PHE A 27 -35.03 23.79 -3.85
C PHE A 27 -36.14 23.12 -4.68
N GLN A 28 -36.54 21.89 -4.34
CA GLN A 28 -37.62 21.20 -5.05
C GLN A 28 -39.01 21.73 -4.66
N ASN A 29 -39.19 22.08 -3.39
CA ASN A 29 -40.46 22.62 -2.89
C ASN A 29 -40.80 24.00 -3.47
N ASP A 30 -39.80 24.79 -3.87
CA ASP A 30 -39.99 26.12 -4.49
C ASP A 30 -40.50 26.07 -5.95
N THR A 31 -40.64 24.88 -6.56
CA THR A 31 -41.05 24.72 -7.97
C THR A 31 -42.49 24.23 -8.18
N LEU A 32 -43.34 24.26 -7.15
CA LEU A 32 -44.76 23.89 -7.23
C LEU A 32 -45.67 25.00 -7.80
N LEU A 33 -45.29 25.61 -8.93
CA LEU A 33 -46.21 26.40 -9.74
C LEU A 33 -46.34 25.75 -11.13
N PRO A 34 -47.56 25.48 -11.62
CA PRO A 34 -47.75 24.95 -12.96
C PRO A 34 -47.30 26.02 -13.96
N SER A 35 -46.19 25.77 -14.67
CA SER A 35 -45.81 26.64 -15.79
C SER A 35 -46.79 26.41 -16.93
N ASN A 36 -47.76 27.30 -17.07
CA ASN A 36 -48.60 27.37 -18.26
C ASN A 36 -47.71 27.44 -19.50
N VAL A 37 -47.92 26.48 -20.40
CA VAL A 37 -47.38 26.48 -21.75
C VAL A 37 -48.04 27.64 -22.49
N ASN A 38 -47.37 28.78 -22.55
CA ASN A 38 -47.42 29.74 -23.66
C ASN A 38 -46.57 30.98 -23.32
N SER A 39 -45.34 31.02 -23.82
CA SER A 39 -44.71 32.25 -24.32
C SER A 39 -43.39 31.92 -24.98
N THR A 40 -43.35 32.17 -26.29
CA THR A 40 -42.16 32.29 -27.11
C THR A 40 -41.30 33.44 -26.59
N SER A 41 -40.14 33.14 -26.02
CA SER A 41 -39.11 34.14 -25.73
C SER A 41 -37.73 33.48 -25.71
N HIS A 42 -36.94 33.81 -26.73
CA HIS A 42 -35.53 33.45 -26.82
C HIS A 42 -34.73 34.19 -25.74
N ARG A 43 -34.25 33.47 -24.71
CA ARG A 43 -33.12 33.89 -23.87
C ARG A 43 -32.14 32.74 -23.67
N PRO A 44 -30.82 33.03 -23.55
CA PRO A 44 -29.77 32.03 -23.67
C PRO A 44 -29.73 31.14 -22.43
N ARG A 45 -29.66 29.82 -22.69
CA ARG A 45 -29.63 28.74 -21.71
C ARG A 45 -28.31 28.78 -20.93
N THR A 46 -28.36 29.22 -19.67
CA THR A 46 -27.30 28.95 -18.70
C THR A 46 -27.37 27.48 -18.23
N LEU A 47 -26.19 26.91 -18.07
CA LEU A 47 -25.83 25.49 -17.95
C LEU A 47 -26.26 24.82 -16.63
N VAL A 48 -27.55 24.79 -16.32
CA VAL A 48 -28.06 23.88 -15.28
C VAL A 48 -29.10 22.96 -15.90
N ARG A 49 -28.56 21.88 -16.47
CA ARG A 49 -29.30 20.73 -17.02
C ARG A 49 -30.33 20.28 -15.97
N LYS A 50 -31.63 20.44 -16.27
CA LYS A 50 -32.74 19.82 -15.54
C LYS A 50 -32.40 18.34 -15.29
N TRP A 51 -32.05 18.01 -14.04
CA TRP A 51 -31.99 16.62 -13.59
C TRP A 51 -33.43 16.12 -13.59
N ASN A 52 -33.76 15.24 -14.54
CA ASN A 52 -35.10 14.67 -14.66
C ASN A 52 -35.28 13.67 -13.51
N LEU A 53 -35.77 14.15 -12.37
CA LEU A 53 -35.88 13.42 -11.11
C LEU A 53 -36.95 12.32 -11.10
N SER A 54 -37.73 12.15 -12.17
CA SER A 54 -38.84 11.19 -12.21
C SER A 54 -38.39 9.73 -12.06
N ASN A 55 -37.14 9.43 -12.44
CA ASN A 55 -36.65 8.06 -12.55
C ASN A 55 -35.57 7.70 -11.52
N THR A 56 -35.23 8.62 -10.60
CA THR A 56 -34.17 8.39 -9.61
C THR A 56 -34.68 8.77 -8.23
N THR A 57 -34.67 7.82 -7.29
CA THR A 57 -35.09 8.04 -5.91
C THR A 57 -33.87 8.01 -4.98
N LEU A 58 -33.79 8.99 -4.10
CA LEU A 58 -32.73 9.11 -3.10
C LEU A 58 -33.34 8.85 -1.72
N SER A 59 -32.79 7.88 -0.99
CA SER A 59 -33.17 7.56 0.38
C SER A 59 -31.96 7.76 1.29
N LEU A 60 -32.07 8.68 2.25
CA LEU A 60 -31.04 8.93 3.24
C LEU A 60 -31.62 8.65 4.63
N ARG A 61 -31.04 7.69 5.35
CA ARG A 61 -31.41 7.33 6.72
C ARG A 61 -30.13 7.22 7.56
N PHE A 62 -29.96 8.07 8.58
CA PHE A 62 -28.78 8.07 9.44
C PHE A 62 -27.46 8.07 8.63
N LEU A 63 -26.65 7.02 8.75
CA LEU A 63 -25.38 6.80 8.03
C LEU A 63 -25.55 5.86 6.82
N HIS A 64 -26.72 5.86 6.19
CA HIS A 64 -27.07 5.01 5.06
C HIS A 64 -27.72 5.83 3.96
N LEU A 65 -26.96 6.09 2.91
CA LEU A 65 -27.40 6.76 1.69
C LEU A 65 -27.66 5.70 0.62
N VAL A 66 -28.81 5.75 -0.04
CA VAL A 66 -29.14 4.89 -1.18
C VAL A 66 -29.68 5.74 -2.31
N ILE A 67 -29.22 5.44 -3.51
CA ILE A 67 -29.70 6.02 -4.75
C ILE A 67 -30.18 4.87 -5.63
N HIS A 68 -31.46 4.89 -5.99
CA HIS A 68 -32.03 3.97 -6.97
C HIS A 68 -32.34 4.73 -8.25
N THR A 69 -32.12 4.11 -9.40
CA THR A 69 -32.54 4.65 -10.68
C THR A 69 -33.19 3.57 -11.55
N SER A 70 -34.35 3.91 -12.11
CA SER A 70 -35.04 3.13 -13.14
C SER A 70 -34.69 3.64 -14.55
N ALA A 71 -33.87 4.69 -14.67
CA ALA A 71 -33.47 5.24 -15.97
C ALA A 71 -32.70 4.22 -16.83
N CYS A 72 -32.06 3.22 -16.19
CA CYS A 72 -31.34 2.16 -16.87
C CYS A 72 -32.24 1.03 -17.39
N ASN A 73 -33.53 1.01 -17.05
CA ASN A 73 -34.43 -0.08 -17.45
C ASN A 73 -34.70 -0.09 -18.95
N ALA A 74 -35.01 1.07 -19.55
CA ALA A 74 -35.25 1.17 -20.99
C ALA A 74 -34.05 0.73 -21.87
N PRO A 75 -32.80 1.21 -21.65
CA PRO A 75 -31.65 0.74 -22.42
C PRO A 75 -31.33 -0.74 -22.15
N TYR A 76 -31.57 -1.22 -20.92
CA TYR A 76 -31.43 -2.63 -20.57
C TYR A 76 -32.41 -3.51 -21.35
N ASP A 77 -33.70 -3.15 -21.37
CA ASP A 77 -34.74 -3.90 -22.07
C ASP A 77 -34.49 -3.91 -23.58
N ALA A 78 -34.07 -2.78 -24.15
CA ALA A 78 -33.68 -2.69 -25.56
C ALA A 78 -32.50 -3.63 -25.90
N PHE A 79 -31.54 -3.76 -24.99
CA PHE A 79 -30.41 -4.68 -25.15
C PHE A 79 -30.84 -6.15 -25.02
N ALA A 80 -31.67 -6.48 -24.02
CA ALA A 80 -32.23 -7.82 -23.85
C ALA A 80 -33.05 -8.26 -25.08
N ASP A 81 -33.88 -7.37 -25.61
CA ASP A 81 -34.66 -7.61 -26.83
C ASP A 81 -33.77 -7.81 -28.07
N LYS A 82 -32.66 -7.06 -28.17
CA LYS A 82 -31.66 -7.24 -29.24
C LYS A 82 -31.02 -8.63 -29.17
N LEU A 83 -30.72 -9.13 -27.97
CA LEU A 83 -30.19 -10.48 -27.76
C LEU A 83 -31.23 -11.57 -28.04
N ARG A 84 -32.53 -11.29 -27.87
CA ARG A 84 -33.61 -12.22 -28.22
C ARG A 84 -33.76 -12.40 -29.73
N ASN A 85 -33.45 -11.38 -30.53
CA ASN A 85 -33.64 -11.42 -31.97
C ASN A 85 -32.72 -12.45 -32.66
N ARG A 86 -33.31 -13.34 -33.50
CA ARG A 86 -32.59 -14.38 -34.24
C ARG A 86 -31.47 -13.84 -35.13
N ARG A 87 -31.60 -12.58 -35.60
CA ARG A 87 -30.56 -11.88 -36.37
C ARG A 87 -29.21 -11.82 -35.65
N HIS A 88 -29.22 -11.74 -34.32
CA HIS A 88 -28.02 -11.67 -33.48
C HIS A 88 -27.70 -12.99 -32.77
N SER A 89 -28.18 -14.12 -33.31
CA SER A 89 -27.95 -15.46 -32.73
C SER A 89 -26.47 -15.80 -32.52
N ARG A 90 -25.57 -15.35 -33.43
CA ARG A 90 -24.12 -15.51 -33.26
C ARG A 90 -23.61 -14.75 -32.04
N MET A 91 -23.98 -13.48 -31.91
CA MET A 91 -23.59 -12.63 -30.76
C MET A 91 -24.13 -13.21 -29.46
N LYS A 92 -25.39 -13.64 -29.44
CA LYS A 92 -25.98 -14.34 -28.30
C LYS A 92 -25.14 -15.57 -27.93
N ARG A 93 -24.79 -16.43 -28.90
CA ARG A 93 -23.99 -17.64 -28.66
C ARG A 93 -22.61 -17.31 -28.06
N TRP A 94 -21.93 -16.29 -28.56
CA TRP A 94 -20.65 -15.82 -28.01
C TRP A 94 -20.78 -15.36 -26.56
N ILE A 95 -21.77 -14.51 -26.27
CA ILE A 95 -22.04 -14.01 -24.93
C ILE A 95 -22.43 -15.16 -23.99
N THR A 96 -23.28 -16.08 -24.44
CA THR A 96 -23.63 -17.29 -23.66
C THR A 96 -22.40 -18.13 -23.33
N THR A 97 -21.54 -18.38 -24.32
CA THR A 97 -20.31 -19.17 -24.11
C THR A 97 -19.37 -18.47 -23.13
N PHE A 98 -19.24 -17.15 -23.22
CA PHE A 98 -18.46 -16.34 -22.29
C PHE A 98 -18.95 -16.47 -20.84
N TYR A 99 -20.28 -16.43 -20.62
CA TYR A 99 -20.83 -16.62 -19.28
C TYR A 99 -20.83 -18.08 -18.82
N ASP A 100 -20.94 -19.06 -19.72
CA ASP A 100 -20.79 -20.48 -19.39
C ASP A 100 -19.38 -20.80 -18.89
N LEU A 101 -18.34 -20.21 -19.49
CA LEU A 101 -16.97 -20.29 -18.98
C LEU A 101 -16.87 -19.67 -17.58
N GLY A 102 -17.53 -18.53 -17.35
CA GLY A 102 -17.62 -17.90 -16.03
C GLY A 102 -18.27 -18.80 -14.98
N VAL A 103 -19.31 -19.56 -15.34
CA VAL A 103 -19.94 -20.54 -14.44
C VAL A 103 -18.94 -21.64 -14.07
N VAL A 104 -18.27 -22.25 -15.06
CA VAL A 104 -17.31 -23.34 -14.83
C VAL A 104 -16.15 -22.88 -13.94
N LEU A 105 -15.57 -21.72 -14.23
CA LEU A 105 -14.50 -21.15 -13.42
C LEU A 105 -14.98 -20.74 -12.02
N GLY A 106 -16.23 -20.29 -11.89
CA GLY A 106 -16.86 -20.03 -10.60
C GLY A 106 -16.95 -21.29 -9.74
N TRP A 107 -17.36 -22.43 -10.31
CA TRP A 107 -17.39 -23.72 -9.61
C TRP A 107 -15.99 -24.19 -9.18
N ILE A 108 -15.00 -24.08 -10.08
CA ILE A 108 -13.61 -24.42 -9.76
C ILE A 108 -13.09 -23.53 -8.63
N GLY A 109 -13.30 -22.21 -8.74
CA GLY A 109 -12.89 -21.24 -7.72
C GLY A 109 -13.54 -21.50 -6.36
N MET A 110 -14.83 -21.83 -6.35
CA MET A 110 -15.54 -22.21 -5.12
C MET A 110 -14.96 -23.49 -4.50
N LEU A 111 -14.69 -24.52 -5.31
CA LEU A 111 -14.08 -25.77 -4.82
C LEU A 111 -12.69 -25.49 -4.21
N VAL A 112 -11.84 -24.72 -4.91
CA VAL A 112 -10.51 -24.33 -4.41
C VAL A 112 -10.62 -23.54 -3.11
N ALA A 113 -11.56 -22.59 -3.02
CA ALA A 113 -11.76 -21.80 -1.82
C ALA A 113 -12.21 -22.66 -0.63
N VAL A 114 -13.18 -23.56 -0.83
CA VAL A 114 -13.68 -24.45 0.22
C VAL A 114 -12.60 -25.43 0.67
N CYS A 115 -11.87 -26.06 -0.26
CA CYS A 115 -10.75 -26.94 0.08
C CYS A 115 -9.63 -26.19 0.79
N GLY A 116 -9.30 -24.97 0.35
CA GLY A 116 -8.30 -24.12 1.00
C GLY A 116 -8.72 -23.73 2.41
N LEU A 117 -9.97 -23.32 2.62
CA LEU A 117 -10.52 -23.02 3.94
C LEU A 117 -10.48 -24.26 4.85
N ALA A 118 -10.93 -25.42 4.38
CA ALA A 118 -10.88 -26.67 5.14
C ALA A 118 -9.44 -27.06 5.50
N TRP A 119 -8.48 -26.89 4.58
CA TRP A 119 -7.07 -27.13 4.83
C TRP A 119 -6.51 -26.20 5.91
N THR A 120 -6.77 -24.89 5.80
CA THR A 120 -6.30 -23.91 6.80
C THR A 120 -6.91 -24.15 8.18
N ALA A 121 -8.21 -24.47 8.24
CA ALA A 121 -8.89 -24.83 9.48
C ALA A 121 -8.27 -26.10 10.09
N GLY A 122 -8.06 -27.14 9.29
CA GLY A 122 -7.43 -28.38 9.72
C GLY A 122 -6.01 -28.17 10.25
N ARG A 123 -5.20 -27.35 9.57
CA ARG A 123 -3.85 -26.97 10.02
C ARG A 123 -3.88 -26.25 11.36
N LEU A 124 -4.78 -25.29 11.53
CA LEU A 124 -4.91 -24.54 12.77
C LEU A 124 -5.39 -25.44 13.93
N CYS A 125 -6.34 -26.33 13.67
CA CYS A 125 -6.77 -27.33 14.64
C CYS A 125 -5.61 -28.26 15.03
N TRP A 126 -4.83 -28.73 14.06
CA TRP A 126 -3.68 -29.61 14.30
C TRP A 126 -2.59 -28.94 15.14
N GLN A 127 -2.24 -27.69 14.83
CA GLN A 127 -1.26 -26.93 15.61
C GLN A 127 -1.69 -26.73 17.07
N ASN A 128 -2.98 -26.42 17.29
CA ASN A 128 -3.51 -26.29 18.65
C ASN A 128 -3.55 -27.64 19.38
N PHE A 129 -3.82 -28.74 18.67
CA PHE A 129 -3.83 -30.09 19.24
C PHE A 129 -2.42 -30.56 19.64
N GLU A 130 -1.41 -30.36 18.78
CA GLU A 130 -0.01 -30.64 19.12
C GLU A 130 0.45 -29.82 20.32
N HIS A 131 0.05 -28.54 20.40
CA HIS A 131 0.35 -27.69 21.55
C HIS A 131 -0.29 -28.24 22.85
N TYR A 132 -1.55 -28.69 22.79
CA TYR A 132 -2.24 -29.28 23.93
C TYR A 132 -1.60 -30.59 24.41
N LEU A 133 -1.11 -31.43 23.49
CA LEU A 133 -0.45 -32.69 23.82
C LEU A 133 0.99 -32.52 24.34
N THR A 134 1.65 -31.40 24.04
CA THR A 134 3.06 -31.17 24.36
C THR A 134 3.28 -30.26 25.58
N THR A 135 2.24 -29.63 26.13
CA THR A 135 2.35 -28.89 27.39
C THR A 135 2.23 -29.82 28.60
N PRO A 136 3.30 -30.02 29.40
CA PRO A 136 3.18 -30.66 30.71
C PRO A 136 2.43 -29.70 31.65
N GLU A 137 1.60 -30.22 32.54
CA GLU A 137 0.98 -29.45 33.63
C GLU A 137 2.05 -28.72 34.47
N HIS A 138 2.29 -27.45 34.18
CA HIS A 138 2.94 -26.55 35.11
C HIS A 138 1.98 -25.41 35.43
N HIS A 139 1.40 -25.49 36.63
CA HIS A 139 0.73 -24.39 37.31
C HIS A 139 1.62 -23.14 37.29
N VAL A 140 1.30 -22.15 36.46
CA VAL A 140 1.88 -20.80 36.58
C VAL A 140 0.81 -19.75 36.30
N SER A 141 0.74 -18.82 37.24
CA SER A 141 -0.14 -17.67 37.41
C SER A 141 -0.58 -16.95 36.13
N ALA A 142 -1.83 -16.47 36.16
CA ALA A 142 -2.41 -15.52 35.23
C ALA A 142 -1.66 -14.17 35.24
N GLY A 143 -0.50 -14.13 34.57
CA GLY A 143 0.15 -12.90 34.13
C GLY A 143 -0.17 -12.69 32.67
N ILE A 144 -0.77 -11.54 32.33
CA ILE A 144 -0.99 -11.13 30.93
C ILE A 144 0.40 -10.95 30.29
N HIS A 145 0.85 -11.97 29.56
CA HIS A 145 2.08 -11.89 28.78
C HIS A 145 1.77 -11.15 27.49
N ARG A 146 2.36 -9.96 27.30
CA ARG A 146 2.44 -9.33 25.97
C ARG A 146 3.12 -10.33 25.05
N ARG A 147 2.47 -10.68 23.93
CA ARG A 147 3.13 -11.40 22.84
C ARG A 147 4.25 -10.50 22.30
N SER A 148 5.45 -10.73 22.80
CA SER A 148 6.67 -10.16 22.21
C SER A 148 6.90 -10.87 20.86
N LEU A 149 7.01 -10.08 19.81
CA LEU A 149 7.13 -10.49 18.42
C LEU A 149 8.58 -10.91 18.09
N ASN A 150 9.19 -11.72 18.96
CA ASN A 150 10.53 -12.26 18.77
C ASN A 150 10.43 -13.76 18.55
N GLY A 151 10.30 -14.15 17.28
CA GLY A 151 10.19 -15.54 16.85
C GLY A 151 9.67 -15.65 15.42
N ILE A 152 10.32 -14.96 14.48
CA ILE A 152 10.18 -15.26 13.04
C ILE A 152 11.59 -15.44 12.48
N GLU A 153 12.27 -16.48 12.94
CA GLU A 153 13.28 -17.16 12.13
C GLU A 153 12.91 -18.65 12.17
N GLU A 154 12.89 -19.28 10.99
CA GLU A 154 12.56 -20.68 10.71
C GLU A 154 11.07 -21.11 10.67
N GLN A 155 10.32 -20.63 9.65
CA GLN A 155 9.44 -21.52 8.88
C GLN A 155 9.09 -20.94 7.49
N GLN A 156 10.09 -20.89 6.60
CA GLN A 156 9.97 -20.38 5.23
C GLN A 156 9.28 -21.36 4.26
N ASN A 157 8.23 -22.09 4.68
CA ASN A 157 7.55 -23.07 3.81
C ASN A 157 6.01 -23.16 3.95
N SER A 158 5.33 -22.12 4.47
CA SER A 158 3.85 -22.02 4.41
C SER A 158 3.39 -20.79 3.63
N HIS A 159 3.82 -20.66 2.38
CA HIS A 159 3.53 -19.51 1.52
C HIS A 159 2.19 -19.58 0.75
N LEU A 160 1.33 -20.58 1.00
CA LEU A 160 0.20 -20.78 0.07
C LEU A 160 -0.98 -19.84 0.28
N LEU A 161 -1.31 -19.35 1.50
CA LEU A 161 -2.43 -18.41 1.70
C LEU A 161 -2.30 -17.60 3.02
N ASN A 162 -1.30 -16.73 3.15
CA ASN A 162 -1.33 -15.71 4.22
C ASN A 162 -2.15 -14.51 3.75
N VAL A 163 -3.49 -14.63 3.81
CA VAL A 163 -4.40 -13.53 3.44
C VAL A 163 -4.43 -12.54 4.59
N THR A 164 -3.64 -11.48 4.51
CA THR A 164 -3.73 -10.35 5.46
C THR A 164 -4.96 -9.51 5.12
N PRO A 165 -5.99 -9.45 5.98
CA PRO A 165 -7.16 -8.62 5.71
C PRO A 165 -6.77 -7.14 5.67
N ILE A 166 -7.34 -6.39 4.72
CA ILE A 166 -7.17 -4.94 4.65
C ILE A 166 -8.07 -4.32 5.73
N ILE A 167 -7.46 -3.90 6.83
CA ILE A 167 -8.09 -3.25 7.98
C ILE A 167 -7.46 -1.86 8.09
N PRO A 168 -8.18 -0.79 7.70
CA PRO A 168 -7.70 0.58 7.86
C PRO A 168 -7.29 0.86 9.31
N GLY A 169 -6.09 1.41 9.49
CA GLY A 169 -5.50 1.70 10.79
C GLY A 169 -4.79 0.54 11.48
N VAL A 170 -4.87 -0.69 10.93
CA VAL A 170 -4.14 -1.85 11.45
C VAL A 170 -3.17 -2.39 10.40
N THR A 171 -3.66 -2.72 9.20
CA THR A 171 -2.84 -3.28 8.11
C THR A 171 -2.58 -2.30 6.97
N VAL A 172 -3.35 -1.19 6.88
CA VAL A 172 -3.10 -0.09 5.94
C VAL A 172 -3.29 1.28 6.59
N PRO A 173 -2.48 2.30 6.26
CA PRO A 173 -2.66 3.66 6.76
C PRO A 173 -4.01 4.27 6.38
N PHE A 174 -4.59 5.12 7.24
CA PHE A 174 -5.86 5.82 6.96
C PHE A 174 -5.78 6.76 5.76
N SER A 175 -4.59 7.25 5.39
CA SER A 175 -4.39 8.07 4.19
C SER A 175 -4.74 7.35 2.89
N HIS A 176 -4.69 6.02 2.88
CA HIS A 176 -5.05 5.21 1.70
C HIS A 176 -6.55 4.93 1.61
N LEU A 177 -7.33 5.24 2.65
CA LEU A 177 -8.76 4.95 2.72
C LEU A 177 -9.56 5.53 1.53
N PRO A 178 -9.36 6.81 1.10
CA PRO A 178 -10.09 7.35 -0.04
C PRO A 178 -9.82 6.59 -1.34
N MET A 179 -8.56 6.20 -1.58
CA MET A 179 -8.18 5.42 -2.76
C MET A 179 -8.80 4.02 -2.72
N ILE A 180 -8.80 3.37 -1.54
CA ILE A 180 -9.42 2.06 -1.35
C ILE A 180 -10.93 2.14 -1.60
N ILE A 181 -11.63 3.15 -1.06
CA ILE A 181 -13.06 3.35 -1.27
C ILE A 181 -13.38 3.50 -2.76
N ILE A 182 -12.62 4.34 -3.48
CA ILE A 182 -12.81 4.54 -4.93
C ILE A 182 -12.55 3.22 -5.70
N ALA A 183 -11.48 2.50 -5.37
CA ALA A 183 -11.12 1.25 -6.02
C ALA A 183 -12.20 0.17 -5.81
N VAL A 184 -12.65 -0.02 -4.55
CA VAL A 184 -13.70 -0.98 -4.20
C VAL A 184 -15.00 -0.62 -4.89
N PHE A 185 -15.41 0.66 -4.86
CA PHE A 185 -16.64 1.08 -5.54
C PHE A 185 -16.57 0.86 -7.05
N THR A 186 -15.43 1.18 -7.67
CA THR A 186 -15.24 0.95 -9.11
C THR A 186 -15.34 -0.54 -9.43
N CYS A 187 -14.71 -1.41 -8.64
CA CYS A 187 -14.82 -2.87 -8.79
C CYS A 187 -16.28 -3.34 -8.66
N GLN A 188 -17.04 -2.81 -7.70
CA GLN A 188 -18.46 -3.10 -7.53
C GLN A 188 -19.29 -2.68 -8.74
N LEU A 189 -19.01 -1.54 -9.38
CA LEU A 189 -19.72 -1.14 -10.60
C LEU A 189 -19.54 -2.16 -11.74
N PHE A 190 -18.31 -2.67 -11.94
CA PHE A 190 -18.06 -3.71 -12.93
C PHE A 190 -18.70 -5.06 -12.55
N HIS A 191 -18.71 -5.41 -11.26
CA HIS A 191 -19.37 -6.59 -10.75
C HIS A 191 -20.88 -6.58 -11.09
N GLU A 192 -21.55 -5.49 -10.73
CA GLU A 192 -22.98 -5.32 -10.95
C GLU A 192 -23.32 -5.18 -12.44
N PHE A 193 -22.45 -4.54 -13.22
CA PHE A 193 -22.57 -4.54 -14.68
C PHE A 193 -22.54 -5.96 -15.25
N GLY A 194 -21.72 -6.84 -14.69
CA GLY A 194 -21.72 -8.26 -15.00
C GLY A 194 -23.08 -8.90 -14.77
N HIS A 195 -23.66 -8.73 -13.57
CA HIS A 195 -25.01 -9.21 -13.26
C HIS A 195 -26.08 -8.67 -14.21
N ALA A 196 -26.05 -7.37 -14.52
CA ALA A 196 -26.96 -6.76 -15.49
C ALA A 196 -26.88 -7.44 -16.86
N LEU A 197 -25.67 -7.60 -17.41
CA LEU A 197 -25.51 -8.27 -18.72
C LEU A 197 -25.93 -9.75 -18.68
N GLY A 198 -25.64 -10.47 -17.59
CA GLY A 198 -26.10 -11.84 -17.39
C GLY A 198 -27.62 -11.95 -17.32
N GLY A 199 -28.27 -11.02 -16.60
CA GLY A 199 -29.72 -10.90 -16.55
C GLY A 199 -30.33 -10.61 -17.93
N ALA A 200 -29.73 -9.70 -18.70
CA ALA A 200 -30.21 -9.36 -20.03
C ALA A 200 -30.16 -10.54 -21.00
N LEU A 201 -29.10 -11.36 -20.91
CA LEU A 201 -28.95 -12.59 -21.71
C LEU A 201 -30.10 -13.58 -21.47
N GLU A 202 -30.54 -13.68 -20.22
CA GLU A 202 -31.62 -14.57 -19.78
C GLU A 202 -32.99 -13.88 -19.75
N SER A 203 -33.07 -12.63 -20.26
CA SER A 203 -34.28 -11.80 -20.32
C SER A 203 -34.95 -11.59 -18.95
N ALA A 204 -34.14 -11.51 -17.89
CA ALA A 204 -34.62 -11.21 -16.54
C ALA A 204 -35.09 -9.75 -16.47
N PRO A 205 -36.32 -9.46 -16.01
CA PRO A 205 -36.82 -8.10 -15.87
C PRO A 205 -36.02 -7.31 -14.81
N LEU A 206 -35.42 -6.20 -15.24
CA LEU A 206 -34.70 -5.27 -14.36
C LEU A 206 -35.69 -4.35 -13.65
N VAL A 207 -35.64 -4.31 -12.32
CA VAL A 207 -36.48 -3.44 -11.49
C VAL A 207 -35.81 -2.09 -11.30
N SER A 208 -34.56 -2.10 -10.82
CA SER A 208 -33.77 -0.88 -10.61
C SER A 208 -32.27 -1.19 -10.58
N VAL A 209 -31.46 -0.15 -10.80
CA VAL A 209 -30.01 -0.15 -10.53
C VAL A 209 -29.75 0.90 -9.47
N GLY A 210 -28.78 0.68 -8.61
CA GLY A 210 -28.49 1.66 -7.58
C GLY A 210 -27.09 1.57 -6.99
N ALA A 211 -26.83 2.51 -6.10
CA ALA A 211 -25.65 2.53 -5.26
C ALA A 211 -26.06 2.91 -3.84
N SER A 212 -25.39 2.32 -2.87
CA SER A 212 -25.52 2.68 -1.46
C SER A 212 -24.17 3.02 -0.86
N PHE A 213 -24.19 3.87 0.14
CA PHE A 213 -23.03 4.23 0.94
C PHE A 213 -23.42 4.10 2.41
N THR A 214 -22.85 3.11 3.09
CA THR A 214 -23.17 2.79 4.49
C THR A 214 -21.96 3.01 5.37
N VAL A 215 -22.01 4.01 6.24
CA VAL A 215 -20.88 4.47 7.08
C VAL A 215 -19.66 4.91 6.26
N LEU A 216 -18.91 3.95 5.72
CA LEU A 216 -17.73 4.12 4.86
C LEU A 216 -17.67 3.09 3.72
N PHE A 217 -18.64 2.18 3.63
CA PHE A 217 -18.65 1.09 2.67
C PHE A 217 -19.52 1.47 1.46
N PRO A 218 -18.91 1.71 0.30
CA PRO A 218 -19.65 1.90 -0.94
C PRO A 218 -20.10 0.54 -1.48
N SER A 219 -21.34 0.47 -1.97
CA SER A 219 -21.88 -0.69 -2.65
C SER A 219 -22.63 -0.24 -3.90
N ALA A 220 -22.50 -1.00 -4.98
CA ALA A 220 -23.43 -0.92 -6.10
C ALA A 220 -24.39 -2.12 -6.01
N PHE A 221 -25.54 -2.04 -6.67
CA PHE A 221 -26.44 -3.18 -6.80
C PHE A 221 -27.32 -3.08 -8.06
N VAL A 222 -27.66 -4.24 -8.62
CA VAL A 222 -28.65 -4.41 -9.68
C VAL A 222 -29.78 -5.30 -9.16
N GLN A 223 -31.02 -4.82 -9.28
CA GLN A 223 -32.19 -5.51 -8.74
C GLN A 223 -33.07 -6.06 -9.86
N PHE A 224 -33.26 -7.38 -9.87
CA PHE A 224 -34.18 -8.07 -10.78
C PHE A 224 -35.50 -8.45 -10.12
N SER A 225 -36.50 -8.77 -10.93
CA SER A 225 -37.77 -9.35 -10.44
C SER A 225 -37.53 -10.75 -9.87
N GLN A 226 -37.58 -10.87 -8.54
CA GLN A 226 -37.32 -12.12 -7.82
C GLN A 226 -38.21 -13.27 -8.31
N ARG A 227 -39.51 -13.01 -8.48
CA ARG A 227 -40.48 -14.01 -8.97
C ARG A 227 -40.08 -14.59 -10.33
N TYR A 228 -39.52 -13.76 -11.21
CA TYR A 228 -39.07 -14.23 -12.51
C TYR A 228 -37.78 -15.06 -12.38
N VAL A 229 -36.78 -14.55 -11.66
CA VAL A 229 -35.50 -15.23 -11.49
C VAL A 229 -35.66 -16.59 -10.82
N GLU A 230 -36.58 -16.73 -9.87
CA GLU A 230 -36.89 -18.00 -9.21
C GLU A 230 -37.49 -19.06 -10.14
N THR A 231 -38.17 -18.66 -11.21
CA THR A 231 -38.71 -19.60 -12.22
C THR A 231 -37.68 -20.03 -13.26
N LEU A 232 -36.51 -19.38 -13.32
CA LEU A 232 -35.47 -19.73 -14.28
C LEU A 232 -34.87 -21.12 -13.98
N PRO A 233 -34.48 -21.88 -15.02
CA PRO A 233 -33.77 -23.14 -14.84
C PRO A 233 -32.40 -22.90 -14.17
N PRO A 234 -31.87 -23.89 -13.41
CA PRO A 234 -30.66 -23.74 -12.60
C PRO A 234 -29.45 -23.21 -13.36
N GLN A 235 -29.25 -23.65 -14.61
CA GLN A 235 -28.12 -23.19 -15.44
C GLN A 235 -28.18 -21.69 -15.74
N ARG A 236 -29.37 -21.15 -16.01
CA ARG A 236 -29.56 -19.71 -16.29
C ARG A 236 -29.37 -18.88 -15.02
N LYS A 237 -29.86 -19.38 -13.88
CA LYS A 237 -29.60 -18.77 -12.57
C LYS A 237 -28.10 -18.74 -12.27
N ALA A 238 -27.40 -19.84 -12.50
CA ALA A 238 -25.96 -19.93 -12.27
C ALA A 238 -25.20 -18.88 -13.09
N ARG A 239 -25.57 -18.66 -14.37
CA ARG A 239 -24.98 -17.60 -15.20
C ARG A 239 -25.17 -16.21 -14.62
N ILE A 240 -26.37 -15.88 -14.15
CA ILE A 240 -26.65 -14.56 -13.55
C ILE A 240 -25.82 -14.40 -12.27
N ILE A 241 -25.77 -15.42 -11.41
CA ILE A 241 -25.05 -15.39 -10.13
C ILE A 241 -23.53 -15.32 -10.35
N SER A 242 -22.98 -16.07 -11.31
CA SER A 242 -21.55 -16.08 -11.59
C SER A 242 -21.08 -14.87 -12.40
N ALA A 243 -21.99 -14.11 -13.01
CA ALA A 243 -21.66 -13.00 -13.90
C ALA A 243 -20.86 -11.89 -13.21
N GLY A 244 -21.19 -11.55 -11.97
CA GLY A 244 -20.47 -10.52 -11.22
C GLY A 244 -19.02 -10.91 -10.92
N PRO A 245 -18.77 -12.05 -10.23
CA PRO A 245 -17.41 -12.55 -10.00
C PRO A 245 -16.60 -12.73 -11.29
N TRP A 246 -17.25 -13.19 -12.37
CA TRP A 246 -16.63 -13.32 -13.67
C TRP A 246 -16.14 -11.98 -14.24
N HIS A 247 -16.94 -10.92 -14.14
CA HIS A 247 -16.53 -9.58 -14.57
C HIS A 247 -15.39 -9.00 -13.73
N ASN A 248 -15.33 -9.32 -12.43
CA ASN A 248 -14.18 -8.95 -11.60
C ASN A 248 -12.89 -9.63 -12.06
N LEU A 249 -12.95 -10.92 -12.40
CA LEU A 249 -11.80 -11.65 -12.93
C LEU A 249 -11.36 -11.08 -14.29
N VAL A 250 -12.31 -10.78 -15.17
CA VAL A 250 -12.01 -10.17 -16.48
C VAL A 250 -11.41 -8.77 -16.31
N LEU A 251 -11.93 -7.95 -15.40
CA LEU A 251 -11.36 -6.64 -15.07
C LEU A 251 -9.92 -6.79 -14.55
N TRP A 252 -9.68 -7.74 -13.65
CA TRP A 252 -8.34 -8.02 -13.14
C TRP A 252 -7.39 -8.46 -14.26
N LEU A 253 -7.81 -9.38 -15.13
CA LEU A 253 -7.01 -9.81 -16.29
C LEU A 253 -6.72 -8.65 -17.26
N ALA A 254 -7.70 -7.78 -17.50
CA ALA A 254 -7.53 -6.61 -18.35
C ALA A 254 -6.53 -5.62 -17.73
N LEU A 255 -6.67 -5.29 -16.44
CA LEU A 255 -5.73 -4.42 -15.73
C LEU A 255 -4.33 -5.03 -15.66
N PHE A 256 -4.23 -6.34 -15.46
CA PHE A 256 -2.96 -7.06 -15.49
C PHE A 256 -2.31 -6.97 -16.88
N ALA A 257 -3.05 -7.25 -17.94
CA ALA A 257 -2.56 -7.12 -19.31
C ALA A 257 -2.12 -5.70 -19.64
N VAL A 258 -2.93 -4.69 -19.29
CA VAL A 258 -2.59 -3.27 -19.47
C VAL A 258 -1.35 -2.89 -18.67
N GLY A 259 -1.22 -3.33 -17.41
CA GLY A 259 -0.03 -3.10 -16.60
C GLY A 259 1.23 -3.70 -17.21
N ARG A 260 1.14 -4.93 -17.76
CA ARG A 260 2.26 -5.59 -18.44
C ARG A 260 2.65 -4.88 -19.73
N VAL A 261 1.67 -4.38 -20.49
CA VAL A 261 1.91 -3.56 -21.68
C VAL A 261 2.47 -2.20 -21.31
N GLY A 262 1.98 -1.56 -20.25
CA GLY A 262 2.47 -0.28 -19.75
C GLY A 262 3.96 -0.34 -19.39
N VAL A 263 4.38 -1.37 -18.65
CA VAL A 263 5.80 -1.62 -18.35
C VAL A 263 6.63 -1.82 -19.62
N TRP A 264 6.08 -2.52 -20.63
CA TRP A 264 6.74 -2.70 -21.93
C TRP A 264 6.86 -1.38 -22.71
N VAL A 265 5.82 -0.55 -22.71
CA VAL A 265 5.77 0.75 -23.40
C VAL A 265 6.67 1.77 -22.70
N GLU A 266 6.68 1.83 -21.38
CA GLU A 266 7.62 2.67 -20.62
C GLU A 266 9.08 2.31 -20.94
N ARG A 267 9.38 1.01 -21.02
CA ARG A 267 10.72 0.52 -21.36
C ARG A 267 11.10 0.79 -22.82
N SER A 268 10.13 0.80 -23.74
CA SER A 268 10.39 0.95 -25.18
C SER A 268 10.29 2.37 -25.71
N MET A 269 9.44 3.22 -25.13
CA MET A 269 9.02 4.49 -25.71
C MET A 269 9.42 5.70 -24.85
N SER A 270 10.09 5.47 -23.71
CA SER A 270 10.64 6.52 -22.83
C SER A 270 9.62 7.57 -22.37
N VAL A 271 8.31 7.31 -22.45
CA VAL A 271 7.27 8.26 -22.03
C VAL A 271 7.37 8.56 -20.52
N GLY A 272 7.77 7.56 -19.73
CA GLY A 272 8.08 7.74 -18.31
C GLY A 272 9.21 8.74 -18.05
N ARG A 273 10.17 8.90 -18.97
CA ARG A 273 11.28 9.88 -18.87
C ARG A 273 10.83 11.34 -18.96
N LEU A 274 9.60 11.61 -19.38
CA LEU A 274 9.07 12.97 -19.44
C LEU A 274 8.63 13.48 -18.05
N LEU A 275 8.25 12.58 -17.15
CA LEU A 275 7.74 12.92 -15.81
C LEU A 275 8.62 12.37 -14.67
N TYR A 276 9.42 11.34 -14.94
CA TYR A 276 10.23 10.66 -13.94
C TYR A 276 11.62 10.32 -14.49
N LYS A 277 12.66 10.58 -13.70
CA LYS A 277 14.03 10.17 -13.96
C LYS A 277 14.32 8.88 -13.18
N ASP A 278 14.71 7.84 -13.89
CA ASP A 278 15.23 6.63 -13.27
C ASP A 278 16.58 6.94 -12.62
N VAL A 279 16.67 6.71 -11.31
CA VAL A 279 17.89 6.89 -10.50
C VAL A 279 18.34 5.57 -9.88
N GLY A 280 17.76 4.44 -10.29
CA GLY A 280 18.09 3.13 -9.73
C GLY A 280 19.54 2.70 -9.90
N ASP A 281 20.22 3.19 -10.95
CA ASP A 281 21.67 2.97 -11.15
C ASP A 281 22.54 3.83 -10.21
N VAL A 282 21.96 4.88 -9.60
CA VAL A 282 22.65 5.83 -8.72
C VAL A 282 22.36 5.56 -7.25
N GLY A 283 21.12 5.16 -6.90
CA GLY A 283 20.73 4.88 -5.53
C GLY A 283 19.21 4.86 -5.30
N CYS A 284 18.80 5.27 -4.11
CA CYS A 284 17.43 5.15 -3.61
C CYS A 284 16.83 6.53 -3.27
N VAL A 285 15.62 6.84 -3.75
CA VAL A 285 14.95 8.13 -3.47
C VAL A 285 14.27 8.12 -2.10
N VAL A 286 14.46 9.20 -1.34
CA VAL A 286 13.74 9.45 -0.08
C VAL A 286 12.32 9.94 -0.40
N VAL A 287 11.33 9.08 -0.20
CA VAL A 287 9.91 9.40 -0.43
C VAL A 287 9.20 9.86 0.85
N GLY A 288 9.69 9.43 2.00
CA GLY A 288 9.15 9.76 3.31
C GLY A 288 10.06 9.27 4.43
N VAL A 289 10.09 10.01 5.53
CA VAL A 289 10.73 9.63 6.79
C VAL A 289 9.64 9.69 7.86
N ASP A 290 9.61 8.74 8.79
CA ASP A 290 8.67 8.78 9.90
C ASP A 290 8.82 10.09 10.70
N GLY A 291 7.70 10.71 11.08
CA GLY A 291 7.67 12.01 11.76
C GLY A 291 8.36 11.97 13.12
N ASP A 292 8.29 10.82 13.80
CA ASP A 292 8.93 10.58 15.11
C ASP A 292 10.40 10.14 15.00
N SER A 293 10.91 9.93 13.78
CA SER A 293 12.29 9.51 13.57
C SER A 293 13.26 10.67 13.81
N PRO A 294 14.42 10.44 14.47
CA PRO A 294 15.49 11.43 14.56
C PRO A 294 16.10 11.81 13.21
N LEU A 295 15.84 11.04 12.15
CA LEU A 295 16.24 11.36 10.77
C LEU A 295 15.34 12.44 10.13
N ASN A 296 14.17 12.69 10.72
CA ASN A 296 13.27 13.73 10.25
C ASN A 296 13.95 15.11 10.38
N GLY A 297 13.99 15.85 9.28
CA GLY A 297 14.71 17.14 9.18
C GLY A 297 16.17 17.04 8.71
N TYR A 298 16.78 15.85 8.69
CA TYR A 298 18.13 15.64 8.16
C TYR A 298 18.15 14.99 6.77
N LEU A 299 17.09 14.26 6.41
CA LEU A 299 16.90 13.66 5.10
C LEU A 299 15.74 14.35 4.36
N PRO A 300 16.02 15.31 3.46
CA PRO A 300 14.97 15.99 2.72
C PRO A 300 14.30 15.05 1.72
N LEU A 301 12.99 15.24 1.53
CA LEU A 301 12.19 14.49 0.57
C LEU A 301 12.69 14.75 -0.86
N GLY A 302 12.78 13.70 -1.66
CA GLY A 302 13.29 13.76 -3.04
C GLY A 302 14.81 13.65 -3.18
N SER A 303 15.56 13.66 -2.07
CA SER A 303 17.00 13.36 -2.11
C SER A 303 17.28 11.91 -2.48
N VAL A 304 18.45 11.64 -3.07
CA VAL A 304 18.86 10.30 -3.48
C VAL A 304 19.96 9.79 -2.54
N ILE A 305 19.67 8.73 -1.78
CA ILE A 305 20.68 8.03 -0.97
C ILE A 305 21.53 7.19 -1.92
N THR A 306 22.81 7.49 -1.98
CA THR A 306 23.77 6.86 -2.90
C THR A 306 24.57 5.75 -2.22
N GLN A 307 24.86 5.90 -0.91
CA GLN A 307 25.76 5.01 -0.19
C GLN A 307 25.34 4.84 1.28
N LEU A 308 25.47 3.62 1.78
CA LEU A 308 25.43 3.28 3.22
C LEU A 308 26.82 2.83 3.65
N ASP A 309 27.46 3.58 4.53
CA ASP A 309 28.87 3.44 4.88
C ASP A 309 29.78 3.39 3.64
N ASP A 310 30.34 2.23 3.33
CA ASP A 310 31.19 1.99 2.15
C ASP A 310 30.45 1.19 1.06
N THR A 311 29.15 0.93 1.24
CA THR A 311 28.31 0.13 0.34
C THR A 311 27.49 1.04 -0.56
N GLU A 312 27.75 0.98 -1.86
CA GLU A 312 26.95 1.71 -2.85
C GLU A 312 25.58 1.05 -3.04
N LEU A 313 24.54 1.89 -3.14
CA LEU A 313 23.15 1.44 -3.33
C LEU A 313 22.72 1.40 -4.81
N GLY A 314 23.58 1.85 -5.73
CA GLY A 314 23.31 1.81 -7.16
C GLY A 314 23.24 0.38 -7.68
N GLY A 315 22.18 0.07 -8.43
CA GLY A 315 22.04 -1.21 -9.11
C GLY A 315 20.66 -1.86 -8.99
N LYS A 316 20.58 -3.10 -9.51
CA LYS A 316 19.32 -3.84 -9.63
C LYS A 316 18.90 -4.56 -8.34
N ASP A 317 19.86 -4.89 -7.48
CA ASP A 317 19.61 -5.64 -6.25
C ASP A 317 19.00 -4.75 -5.15
N ASP A 318 18.26 -5.36 -4.22
CA ASP A 318 17.69 -4.68 -3.05
C ASP A 318 18.73 -4.57 -1.92
N ILE A 319 19.84 -3.87 -2.23
CA ILE A 319 20.98 -3.70 -1.33
C ILE A 319 20.55 -2.97 -0.05
N TRP A 320 19.60 -2.04 -0.15
CA TRP A 320 19.04 -1.30 0.98
C TRP A 320 18.47 -2.25 2.04
N THR A 321 17.52 -3.11 1.66
CA THR A 321 16.90 -4.07 2.58
C THR A 321 17.94 -5.04 3.12
N ILE A 322 18.80 -5.56 2.25
CA ILE A 322 19.81 -6.55 2.61
C ILE A 322 20.82 -5.99 3.64
N TYR A 323 21.29 -4.75 3.46
CA TYR A 323 22.28 -4.11 4.33
C TYR A 323 21.71 -3.77 5.71
N LEU A 324 20.50 -3.22 5.76
CA LEU A 324 19.91 -2.73 7.01
C LEU A 324 19.30 -3.84 7.87
N THR A 325 18.83 -4.93 7.25
CA THR A 325 18.28 -6.09 7.97
C THR A 325 19.35 -7.11 8.38
N GLY A 326 20.60 -6.95 7.91
CA GLY A 326 21.70 -7.85 8.23
C GLY A 326 21.64 -9.20 7.50
N LEU A 327 20.76 -9.35 6.50
CA LEU A 327 20.59 -10.58 5.71
C LEU A 327 21.81 -10.91 4.83
N SER A 328 22.74 -9.98 4.64
CA SER A 328 24.04 -10.26 4.04
C SER A 328 25.16 -10.07 5.05
N ARG A 329 26.02 -11.10 5.12
CA ARG A 329 27.34 -11.09 5.74
C ARG A 329 28.31 -10.24 4.89
N ALA A 330 27.90 -9.02 4.55
CA ALA A 330 28.69 -8.09 3.74
C ALA A 330 29.93 -7.68 4.54
N LYS A 331 31.02 -8.41 4.27
CA LYS A 331 32.42 -8.24 4.68
C LYS A 331 32.70 -7.22 5.79
N GLU A 332 33.03 -7.74 6.96
CA GLU A 332 33.60 -7.07 8.15
C GLU A 332 34.99 -6.42 7.94
N GLN A 333 35.36 -6.03 6.72
CA GLN A 333 36.56 -5.25 6.44
C GLN A 333 36.15 -3.83 6.04
N ALA A 334 35.42 -3.16 6.92
CA ALA A 334 35.24 -1.72 6.82
C ALA A 334 36.62 -1.05 6.99
N ASN A 335 36.95 -0.13 6.08
CA ASN A 335 38.19 0.64 6.18
C ASN A 335 38.12 1.54 7.44
N GLY A 336 39.24 1.68 8.14
CA GLY A 336 39.40 2.61 9.25
C GLY A 336 39.66 4.04 8.76
N TRP A 337 39.95 4.92 9.71
CA TRP A 337 40.30 6.32 9.47
C TRP A 337 41.65 6.65 10.10
N CYS A 338 42.46 7.44 9.40
CA CYS A 338 43.69 7.98 9.97
C CYS A 338 43.37 9.11 10.95
N VAL A 339 43.89 9.00 12.17
CA VAL A 339 43.76 10.02 13.22
C VAL A 339 45.12 10.29 13.86
N SER A 340 45.31 11.49 14.41
CA SER A 340 46.53 11.87 15.13
C SER A 340 46.82 10.89 16.28
N ARG A 341 48.03 10.34 16.27
CA ARG A 341 48.49 9.36 17.27
C ARG A 341 48.57 9.96 18.67
N GLN A 342 48.97 11.24 18.79
CA GLN A 342 49.04 11.92 20.08
C GLN A 342 47.63 12.15 20.63
N SER A 343 46.77 12.76 19.81
CA SER A 343 45.39 13.07 20.20
C SER A 343 44.58 11.81 20.57
N PHE A 344 44.80 10.68 19.89
CA PHE A 344 44.09 9.43 20.19
C PHE A 344 44.61 8.72 21.44
N LYS A 345 45.92 8.79 21.72
CA LYS A 345 46.50 8.20 22.94
C LYS A 345 46.17 9.02 24.20
N ASP A 346 46.08 10.33 24.05
CA ASP A 346 45.73 11.25 25.14
C ASP A 346 44.21 11.30 25.39
N ALA A 347 43.40 10.80 24.45
CA ALA A 347 41.96 10.74 24.59
C ALA A 347 41.53 9.82 25.73
N SER A 348 40.52 10.25 26.50
CA SER A 348 39.92 9.41 27.55
C SER A 348 39.32 8.12 26.95
N ASN A 349 39.31 7.04 27.73
CA ASN A 349 38.69 5.76 27.35
C ASN A 349 37.33 5.51 28.04
N SER A 350 36.76 6.55 28.66
CA SER A 350 35.56 6.43 29.50
C SER A 350 34.32 5.97 28.73
N CYS A 351 34.11 6.46 27.49
CA CYS A 351 33.01 6.05 26.61
C CYS A 351 33.13 4.59 26.09
N CYS A 352 34.28 3.94 26.28
CA CYS A 352 34.49 2.55 25.89
C CYS A 352 34.12 1.55 27.00
N LEU A 353 33.74 2.05 28.18
CA LEU A 353 33.34 1.22 29.32
C LEU A 353 31.83 0.96 29.26
N PRO A 354 31.37 -0.28 29.53
CA PRO A 354 29.96 -0.66 29.40
C PRO A 354 29.02 0.07 30.38
N THR A 355 29.56 0.72 31.41
CA THR A 355 28.82 1.44 32.46
C THR A 355 28.73 2.95 32.19
N ALA A 356 29.41 3.46 31.16
CA ALA A 356 29.34 4.87 30.82
C ALA A 356 28.04 5.15 30.07
N SER A 357 27.17 5.94 30.69
CA SER A 357 26.10 6.65 29.99
C SER A 357 26.75 7.45 28.86
N SER A 358 26.49 7.05 27.61
CA SER A 358 27.00 7.69 26.41
C SER A 358 26.71 9.19 26.48
N THR A 359 27.73 10.00 26.76
CA THR A 359 27.63 11.43 26.49
C THR A 359 27.45 11.59 24.98
N PRO A 360 26.45 12.35 24.51
CA PRO A 360 25.94 12.26 23.13
C PRO A 360 26.94 12.68 22.04
N LEU A 361 28.10 13.23 22.42
CA LEU A 361 29.08 13.81 21.51
C LEU A 361 30.30 12.91 21.21
N VAL A 362 30.51 11.82 21.95
CA VAL A 362 31.72 10.97 21.77
C VAL A 362 31.37 9.50 21.63
N SER A 363 32.14 8.80 20.80
CA SER A 363 32.01 7.37 20.56
C SER A 363 33.34 6.65 20.76
N CYS A 364 33.26 5.35 21.09
CA CYS A 364 34.46 4.54 21.29
C CYS A 364 35.08 4.13 19.95
N PHE A 365 36.36 4.43 19.78
CA PHE A 365 37.18 3.95 18.68
C PHE A 365 38.31 3.07 19.19
N THR A 366 38.74 2.12 18.38
CA THR A 366 39.82 1.19 18.68
C THR A 366 40.84 1.11 17.54
N SER A 367 42.11 0.95 17.89
CA SER A 367 43.17 0.59 16.94
C SER A 367 43.55 -0.88 17.11
N ARG A 368 43.46 -1.64 16.01
CA ARG A 368 43.79 -3.08 16.00
C ARG A 368 45.28 -3.36 16.20
N GLN A 369 46.16 -2.47 15.75
CA GLN A 369 47.62 -2.65 15.83
C GLN A 369 48.17 -2.20 17.18
N ALA A 370 47.73 -1.03 17.67
CA ALA A 370 48.17 -0.50 18.95
C ALA A 370 47.44 -1.13 20.16
N GLN A 371 46.30 -1.81 19.94
CA GLN A 371 45.43 -2.34 21.00
C GLN A 371 44.97 -1.25 22.00
N VAL A 372 44.86 -0.01 21.52
CA VAL A 372 44.40 1.14 22.31
C VAL A 372 42.95 1.47 21.95
N ARG A 373 42.19 1.94 22.94
CA ARG A 373 40.85 2.48 22.79
C ARG A 373 40.82 3.93 23.26
N GLY A 374 40.08 4.77 22.55
CA GLY A 374 39.96 6.19 22.85
C GLY A 374 38.61 6.73 22.40
N CYS A 375 38.13 7.73 23.11
CA CYS A 375 36.89 8.43 22.81
C CYS A 375 37.16 9.59 21.86
N LEU A 376 36.53 9.55 20.69
CA LEU A 376 36.61 10.60 19.69
C LEU A 376 35.21 11.09 19.33
N ASP A 377 35.14 12.33 18.84
CA ASP A 377 33.93 12.84 18.21
C ASP A 377 33.73 12.10 16.87
N PRO A 378 32.65 11.31 16.73
CA PRO A 378 32.42 10.54 15.52
C PRO A 378 32.07 11.43 14.32
N VAL A 379 31.53 12.65 14.50
CA VAL A 379 31.24 13.58 13.42
C VAL A 379 32.55 14.08 12.80
N GLU A 380 33.51 14.48 13.63
CA GLU A 380 34.82 14.95 13.16
C GLU A 380 35.60 13.86 12.40
N VAL A 381 35.47 12.60 12.83
CA VAL A 381 36.20 11.47 12.22
C VAL A 381 35.49 10.94 10.97
N LEU A 382 34.16 10.82 11.00
CA LEU A 382 33.39 10.08 10.00
C LEU A 382 32.78 10.96 8.91
N THR A 383 32.59 12.26 9.16
CA THR A 383 31.90 13.18 8.24
C THR A 383 32.74 14.40 7.83
N SER A 384 34.05 14.46 8.16
CA SER A 384 34.85 15.63 7.79
C SER A 384 34.90 15.86 6.27
N SER A 385 34.71 17.12 5.88
CA SER A 385 34.76 17.59 4.49
C SER A 385 36.18 17.56 3.89
N THR A 386 37.22 17.48 4.73
CA THR A 386 38.56 17.13 4.30
C THR A 386 38.67 15.61 4.21
N PRO A 387 39.11 15.04 3.07
CA PRO A 387 39.22 13.60 2.91
C PRO A 387 40.32 13.06 3.84
N ARG A 388 39.93 12.59 5.03
CA ARG A 388 40.82 11.76 5.86
C ARG A 388 41.06 10.46 5.10
N THR A 389 42.33 10.09 4.97
CA THR A 389 42.71 8.86 4.28
C THR A 389 42.09 7.66 5.02
N ARG A 390 41.36 6.84 4.26
CA ARG A 390 40.84 5.55 4.74
C ARG A 390 42.00 4.56 4.78
N CYS A 391 42.04 3.73 5.83
CA CYS A 391 43.18 2.86 6.08
C CYS A 391 42.74 1.45 6.48
N LEU A 392 43.52 0.44 6.10
CA LEU A 392 43.42 -0.91 6.67
C LEU A 392 44.51 -1.16 7.72
N GLN A 393 45.63 -0.42 7.62
CA GLN A 393 46.80 -0.54 8.48
C GLN A 393 47.39 0.84 8.80
N ASP A 394 48.13 0.96 9.92
CA ASP A 394 48.77 2.22 10.32
C ASP A 394 49.82 2.72 9.31
N LYS A 395 50.33 1.84 8.45
CA LYS A 395 51.28 2.17 7.37
C LYS A 395 50.67 2.98 6.23
N GLU A 396 49.35 2.92 6.06
CA GLU A 396 48.62 3.69 5.06
C GLU A 396 48.34 5.12 5.54
N CYS A 397 48.46 5.34 6.84
CA CYS A 397 48.46 6.66 7.46
C CYS A 397 49.88 7.22 7.51
N ASN A 398 50.03 8.52 7.79
CA ASN A 398 51.35 9.09 8.02
C ASN A 398 52.01 8.46 9.26
N THR A 399 52.92 7.51 9.05
CA THR A 399 53.41 6.53 10.06
C THR A 399 53.96 7.13 11.35
N ASN A 400 54.41 8.39 11.32
CA ASN A 400 54.99 9.07 12.48
C ASN A 400 53.98 9.91 13.27
N LEU A 401 52.91 10.39 12.63
CA LEU A 401 51.96 11.35 13.22
C LEU A 401 50.56 10.75 13.41
N GLU A 402 50.20 9.74 12.63
CA GLU A 402 48.86 9.19 12.57
C GLU A 402 48.83 7.69 12.83
N MET A 403 47.63 7.17 13.08
CA MET A 403 47.35 5.74 13.22
C MET A 403 45.93 5.44 12.74
N CYS A 404 45.68 4.18 12.39
CA CYS A 404 44.40 3.74 11.86
C CYS A 404 43.46 3.33 12.99
N VAL A 405 42.25 3.88 12.99
CA VAL A 405 41.22 3.59 13.99
C VAL A 405 39.90 3.18 13.35
N TRP A 406 39.14 2.36 14.07
CA TRP A 406 37.80 1.89 13.71
C TRP A 406 36.81 2.16 14.85
N PRO A 407 35.52 2.39 14.55
CA PRO A 407 34.49 2.30 15.56
C PRO A 407 34.56 0.95 16.29
N ASP A 408 34.45 0.96 17.61
CA ASP A 408 34.39 -0.28 18.39
C ASP A 408 33.08 -1.04 18.10
N LYS A 409 33.03 -2.34 18.38
CA LYS A 409 31.83 -3.17 18.18
C LYS A 409 30.64 -2.68 19.02
N THR A 410 30.91 -1.99 20.12
CA THR A 410 29.87 -1.39 20.97
C THR A 410 29.28 -0.10 20.37
N ALA A 411 29.94 0.51 19.39
CA ALA A 411 29.47 1.72 18.73
C ALA A 411 28.59 1.35 17.52
N SER A 412 27.29 1.60 17.63
CA SER A 412 26.33 1.40 16.53
C SER A 412 26.28 2.62 15.61
N LEU A 413 27.38 2.89 14.90
CA LEU A 413 27.48 4.04 13.99
C LEU A 413 27.28 3.62 12.53
N MET A 414 26.52 4.41 11.76
CA MET A 414 26.30 4.21 10.33
C MET A 414 26.27 5.55 9.59
N ARG A 415 26.96 5.65 8.45
CA ARG A 415 26.93 6.83 7.58
C ARG A 415 25.90 6.64 6.47
N ILE A 416 25.02 7.62 6.31
CA ILE A 416 24.05 7.70 5.22
C ILE A 416 24.49 8.84 4.31
N ARG A 417 24.97 8.52 3.11
CA ARG A 417 25.33 9.54 2.11
C ARG A 417 24.16 9.73 1.15
N PHE A 418 23.77 10.99 0.98
CA PHE A 418 22.68 11.37 0.10
C PHE A 418 23.03 12.61 -0.70
N ARG A 419 22.31 12.76 -1.81
CA ARG A 419 22.47 13.86 -2.75
C ARG A 419 21.16 14.60 -2.91
N GLU A 420 21.20 15.90 -2.68
CA GLU A 420 20.05 16.81 -2.88
C GLU A 420 20.06 17.41 -4.29
N SER A 421 21.25 17.73 -4.81
CA SER A 421 21.47 18.20 -6.18
C SER A 421 22.73 17.54 -6.75
N ALA A 422 22.90 17.52 -8.08
CA ALA A 422 23.92 16.72 -8.78
C ALA A 422 25.36 16.85 -8.25
N ASP A 423 25.68 17.94 -7.53
CA ASP A 423 27.01 18.32 -7.05
C ASP A 423 27.11 18.50 -5.52
N ASP A 424 26.06 18.14 -4.76
CA ASP A 424 26.00 18.33 -3.29
C ASP A 424 25.82 16.98 -2.58
N ASP A 425 26.94 16.30 -2.31
CA ASP A 425 26.97 15.05 -1.53
C ASP A 425 27.05 15.37 -0.03
N LYS A 426 25.95 15.12 0.68
CA LYS A 426 25.85 15.29 2.13
C LYS A 426 25.94 13.93 2.82
N THR A 427 26.49 13.91 4.03
CA THR A 427 26.55 12.70 4.85
C THR A 427 25.91 12.96 6.21
N VAL A 428 24.95 12.13 6.58
CA VAL A 428 24.34 12.11 7.92
C VAL A 428 24.89 10.90 8.67
N LEU A 429 25.24 11.11 9.93
CA LEU A 429 25.69 10.05 10.82
C LEU A 429 24.52 9.58 11.69
N TRP A 430 24.21 8.29 11.62
CA TRP A 430 23.24 7.63 12.47
C TRP A 430 23.94 6.94 13.64
N ASN A 431 23.43 7.15 14.85
CA ASN A 431 23.86 6.47 16.06
C ASN A 431 22.72 5.61 16.60
N GLY A 432 22.74 4.33 16.24
CA GLY A 432 21.73 3.36 16.62
C GLY A 432 21.78 2.09 15.76
N PRO A 433 20.97 1.08 16.07
CA PRO A 433 20.85 -0.13 15.26
C PRO A 433 20.44 0.18 13.81
N ARG A 434 21.02 -0.54 12.84
CA ARG A 434 20.69 -0.39 11.41
C ARG A 434 19.23 -0.72 11.11
N LYS A 435 18.66 -1.67 11.85
CA LYS A 435 17.28 -2.11 11.69
C LYS A 435 16.28 -0.98 11.94
N GLU A 436 16.59 -0.07 12.87
CA GLU A 436 15.73 1.08 13.15
C GLU A 436 15.63 2.03 11.94
N VAL A 437 16.73 2.20 11.19
CA VAL A 437 16.71 2.97 9.93
C VAL A 437 15.83 2.30 8.89
N TRP A 438 15.79 0.96 8.85
CA TRP A 438 14.89 0.23 7.96
C TRP A 438 13.42 0.36 8.39
N GLU A 439 13.12 0.24 9.68
CA GLU A 439 11.75 0.33 10.22
C GLU A 439 11.20 1.76 10.11
N GLN A 440 11.98 2.77 10.49
CA GLN A 440 11.61 4.19 10.43
C GLN A 440 11.71 4.77 9.00
N GLY A 441 12.49 4.11 8.14
CA GLY A 441 12.65 4.40 6.73
C GLY A 441 11.79 3.54 5.80
N ALA A 442 10.90 2.69 6.32
CA ALA A 442 10.14 1.71 5.54
C ALA A 442 9.19 2.32 4.48
N HIS A 443 9.00 3.64 4.50
CA HIS A 443 8.30 4.39 3.46
C HIS A 443 9.22 4.93 2.34
N MET A 444 10.53 4.71 2.42
CA MET A 444 11.46 4.94 1.33
C MET A 444 11.47 3.71 0.43
N LEU A 445 11.00 3.88 -0.82
CA LEU A 445 11.64 3.34 -2.03
C LEU A 445 10.66 3.40 -3.22
N ILE A 446 10.81 4.44 -4.02
CA ILE A 446 10.54 4.36 -5.46
C ILE A 446 11.88 4.69 -6.13
N LYS A 447 12.40 3.82 -7.00
CA LYS A 447 13.65 4.06 -7.77
C LYS A 447 13.50 5.16 -8.85
N LEU A 448 12.37 5.86 -8.84
CA LEU A 448 11.99 6.88 -9.81
C LEU A 448 11.89 8.22 -9.07
N LEU A 449 12.68 9.18 -9.51
CA LEU A 449 12.60 10.56 -9.06
C LEU A 449 11.62 11.30 -9.97
N LYS A 450 10.64 12.00 -9.41
CA LYS A 450 9.75 12.87 -10.20
C LYS A 450 10.56 14.07 -10.70
N ILE A 451 10.50 14.36 -12.01
CA ILE A 451 11.18 15.50 -12.65
C ILE A 451 10.46 16.80 -12.32
#